data_AF-A0A1W1WY15-F1
#
_entry.id   AF-A0A1W1WY15-F1
#
_cell.length_a   1.000
_cell.length_b   1.000
_cell.length_c   1.000
_cell.angle_alpha   90.00
_cell.angle_beta   90.00
_cell.angle_gamma   90.00
#
_symmetry.space_group_name_H-M   'P 1'
#
loop_
_entity.id
_entity.type
_entity.pdbx_description
1 polymer ?
#
loop_
_entity_poly.entity_id
_entity_poly.type
_entity_poly.pdbx_seq_one_letter_code
_entity_poly.pdbx_strand_id
1 'polypeptide(L)'
;MTNEKKQDDLLPGLGCAPPLDSEGNPYGCAERKTVFTVKEEKVLQRILAVKEEARQVKSRLKELSSHEPGDQALRTQLETRLQELKALREELEAEREATFRERMELLGHR
;
A
#
# COMPACT_ATOMS: atom_id res chain seq x y z
N MET A 1 -23.89 48.24 -19.88
CA MET A 1 -24.05 46.80 -20.11
C MET A 1 -23.18 46.06 -19.12
N THR A 2 -23.70 45.90 -17.90
CA THR A 2 -23.03 45.20 -16.80
C THR A 2 -23.69 43.82 -16.71
N ASN A 3 -22.96 42.78 -17.12
CA ASN A 3 -23.41 41.40 -16.96
C ASN A 3 -23.34 41.04 -15.48
N GLU A 4 -24.50 41.03 -14.84
CA GLU A 4 -24.70 40.46 -13.52
C GLU A 4 -24.35 38.97 -13.57
N LYS A 5 -23.28 38.59 -12.86
CA LYS A 5 -22.97 37.20 -12.57
C LYS A 5 -24.11 36.65 -11.71
N LYS A 6 -24.95 35.79 -12.29
CA LYS A 6 -25.80 34.88 -11.53
C LYS A 6 -24.90 34.09 -10.59
N GLN A 7 -24.96 34.42 -9.30
CA GLN A 7 -24.60 33.48 -8.25
C GLN A 7 -25.64 32.36 -8.33
N ASP A 8 -25.26 31.22 -8.90
CA ASP A 8 -25.98 29.99 -8.67
C ASP A 8 -25.80 29.65 -7.19
N ASP A 9 -26.81 29.99 -6.39
CA ASP A 9 -27.06 29.45 -5.07
C ASP A 9 -27.13 27.92 -5.18
N LEU A 10 -25.98 27.28 -5.02
CA LEU A 10 -25.88 25.85 -4.70
C LEU A 10 -26.47 25.66 -3.30
N LEU A 11 -27.80 25.50 -3.23
CA LEU A 11 -28.44 24.76 -2.14
C LEU A 11 -27.62 23.46 -1.93
N PRO A 12 -27.27 23.09 -0.68
CA PRO A 12 -26.51 21.88 -0.40
C PRO A 12 -27.38 20.68 -0.74
N GLY A 13 -27.32 20.28 -2.01
CA GLY A 13 -28.00 19.10 -2.54
C GLY A 13 -27.54 17.89 -1.74
N LEU A 14 -28.52 17.10 -1.31
CA LEU A 14 -28.41 15.79 -0.70
C LEU A 14 -27.64 14.81 -1.62
N GLY A 15 -26.34 15.03 -1.79
CA GLY A 15 -25.43 14.05 -2.32
C GLY A 15 -25.15 13.05 -1.22
N CYS A 16 -25.45 11.77 -1.45
CA CYS A 16 -25.02 10.71 -0.55
C CYS A 16 -23.52 10.88 -0.29
N ALA A 17 -23.15 11.12 0.97
CA ALA A 17 -21.75 11.11 1.37
C ALA A 17 -21.17 9.73 0.98
N PRO A 18 -20.02 9.68 0.28
CA PRO A 18 -19.42 8.41 -0.08
C PRO A 18 -19.07 7.65 1.20
N PRO A 19 -19.20 6.31 1.21
CA PRO A 19 -18.73 5.52 2.33
C PRO A 19 -17.23 5.77 2.52
N LEU A 20 -16.79 5.86 3.77
CA LEU A 20 -15.38 6.07 4.11
C LEU A 20 -14.74 4.72 4.39
N ASP A 21 -13.48 4.56 4.00
CA ASP A 21 -12.64 3.47 4.47
C ASP A 21 -12.23 3.70 5.95
N SER A 22 -11.56 2.72 6.55
CA SER A 22 -11.05 2.76 7.93
C SER A 22 -9.98 3.84 8.16
N GLU A 23 -9.40 4.41 7.10
CA GLU A 23 -8.48 5.55 7.18
C GLU A 23 -9.20 6.90 6.96
N GLY A 24 -10.53 6.89 6.75
CA GLY A 24 -11.32 8.08 6.50
C GLY A 24 -11.26 8.58 5.06
N ASN A 25 -10.69 7.82 4.11
CA ASN A 25 -10.71 8.18 2.70
C ASN A 25 -12.07 7.85 2.08
N PRO A 26 -12.63 8.75 1.25
CA PRO A 26 -13.88 8.48 0.55
C PRO A 26 -13.70 7.37 -0.48
N TYR A 27 -14.65 6.43 -0.53
CA TYR A 27 -14.72 5.38 -1.55
C TYR A 27 -16.07 5.42 -2.28
N GLY A 28 -16.22 6.41 -3.16
CA GLY A 28 -17.42 6.68 -3.93
C GLY A 28 -17.37 6.16 -5.38
N CYS A 29 -18.23 6.71 -6.23
CA CYS A 29 -18.34 6.29 -7.63
C CYS A 29 -17.09 6.59 -8.47
N ALA A 30 -16.28 7.57 -8.07
CA ALA A 30 -15.03 7.88 -8.76
C ALA A 30 -13.96 6.83 -8.43
N GLU A 31 -13.84 6.44 -7.16
CA GLU A 31 -12.87 5.47 -6.66
C GLU A 31 -13.27 4.03 -7.02
N ARG A 32 -14.57 3.74 -7.20
CA ARG A 32 -15.02 2.45 -7.77
C ARG A 32 -14.53 2.19 -9.20
N LYS A 33 -14.04 3.22 -9.92
CA LYS A 33 -13.41 3.05 -11.23
C LYS A 33 -11.97 2.55 -11.14
N THR A 34 -11.32 2.70 -9.97
CA THR A 34 -9.98 2.18 -9.74
C THR A 34 -10.08 0.74 -9.25
N VAL A 35 -9.07 -0.06 -9.62
CA VAL A 35 -9.03 -1.47 -9.19
C VAL A 35 -8.81 -1.54 -7.67
N PHE A 36 -8.04 -0.63 -7.08
CA PHE A 36 -7.65 -0.63 -5.67
C PHE A 36 -8.13 0.63 -4.92
N THR A 37 -8.32 0.50 -3.61
CA THR A 37 -8.41 1.64 -2.68
C THR A 37 -7.03 2.28 -2.48
N VAL A 38 -7.00 3.51 -1.96
CA VAL A 38 -5.75 4.21 -1.60
C VAL A 38 -4.93 3.38 -0.61
N LYS A 39 -5.60 2.77 0.36
CA LYS A 39 -4.97 1.94 1.38
C LYS A 39 -4.35 0.67 0.78
N GLU A 40 -5.08 -0.04 -0.08
CA GLU A 40 -4.55 -1.21 -0.80
C GLU A 40 -3.33 -0.86 -1.65
N GLU A 41 -3.36 0.30 -2.33
CA GLU A 41 -2.23 0.77 -3.13
C GLU A 41 -0.99 1.02 -2.26
N LYS A 42 -1.13 1.69 -1.10
CA LYS A 42 -0.03 1.89 -0.15
C LYS A 42 0.59 0.57 0.31
N VAL A 43 -0.23 -0.41 0.66
CA VAL A 43 0.25 -1.74 1.09
C VAL A 43 1.01 -2.44 -0.03
N LEU A 44 0.48 -2.41 -1.26
CA LEU A 44 1.15 -2.99 -2.43
C LEU A 44 2.51 -2.32 -2.69
N GLN A 45 2.60 -1.00 -2.60
CA GLN A 45 3.88 -0.28 -2.75
C GLN A 45 4.89 -0.70 -1.67
N ARG A 46 4.45 -0.87 -0.41
CA ARG A 46 5.32 -1.38 0.67
C ARG A 46 5.82 -2.80 0.38
N ILE A 47 4.95 -3.70 -0.12
CA ILE A 47 5.34 -5.05 -0.51
C ILE A 47 6.40 -5.03 -1.62
N LEU A 48 6.24 -4.16 -2.63
CA LEU A 48 7.20 -4.01 -3.71
C LEU A 48 8.55 -3.51 -3.21
N ALA A 49 8.56 -2.54 -2.29
CA ALA A 49 9.78 -2.03 -1.67
C ALA A 49 10.52 -3.13 -0.88
N VAL A 50 9.82 -3.90 -0.04
CA VAL A 50 10.40 -5.01 0.72
C VAL A 50 10.95 -6.09 -0.21
N LYS A 51 10.26 -6.39 -1.32
CA LYS A 51 10.72 -7.36 -2.32
C LYS A 51 12.02 -6.92 -2.97
N GLU A 52 12.15 -5.64 -3.32
CA GLU A 52 13.36 -5.10 -3.93
C GLU A 52 14.52 -5.08 -2.92
N GLU A 53 14.28 -4.67 -1.69
CA GLU A 53 15.29 -4.72 -0.63
C GLU A 53 15.79 -6.16 -0.40
N ALA A 54 14.87 -7.12 -0.30
CA ALA A 54 15.23 -8.53 -0.14
C ALA A 54 16.04 -9.07 -1.33
N ARG A 55 15.80 -8.58 -2.54
CA ARG A 55 16.60 -8.91 -3.72
C ARG A 55 18.03 -8.38 -3.60
N GLN A 56 18.19 -7.13 -3.15
CA GLN A 56 19.51 -6.50 -2.95
C GLN A 56 20.29 -7.23 -1.86
N VAL A 57 19.67 -7.53 -0.71
CA VAL A 57 20.29 -8.30 0.38
C VAL A 57 20.74 -9.68 -0.09
N LYS A 58 19.90 -10.40 -0.86
CA LYS A 58 20.27 -11.70 -1.44
C LYS A 58 21.44 -11.59 -2.42
N SER A 59 21.48 -10.55 -3.26
CA SER A 59 22.60 -10.31 -4.17
C SER A 59 23.89 -10.12 -3.37
N ARG A 60 23.83 -9.30 -2.32
CA ARG A 60 24.99 -9.03 -1.46
C ARG A 60 25.48 -10.28 -0.74
N LEU A 61 24.58 -11.11 -0.21
CA LEU A 61 24.93 -12.40 0.39
C LEU A 61 25.61 -13.33 -0.61
N LYS A 62 25.17 -13.36 -1.87
CA LYS A 62 25.77 -14.16 -2.93
C LYS A 62 27.19 -13.69 -3.26
N GLU A 63 27.42 -12.39 -3.33
CA GLU A 63 28.76 -11.80 -3.52
C GLU A 63 29.69 -12.20 -2.37
N LEU A 64 29.23 -12.08 -1.12
CA LEU A 64 30.02 -12.45 0.07
C LEU A 64 30.35 -13.95 0.10
N SER A 65 29.48 -14.82 -0.39
CA SER A 65 29.77 -16.26 -0.48
C SER A 65 30.87 -16.61 -1.50
N SER A 66 31.22 -15.67 -2.38
CA SER A 66 32.24 -15.83 -3.42
C SER A 66 33.61 -15.25 -3.02
N HIS A 67 33.69 -14.54 -1.90
CA HIS A 67 34.90 -13.87 -1.40
C HIS A 67 35.33 -14.41 -0.03
N GLU A 68 36.60 -14.20 0.31
CA GLU A 68 37.33 -14.73 1.47
C GLU A 68 36.56 -14.73 2.81
N PRO A 69 36.90 -15.62 3.76
CA PRO A 69 36.20 -15.83 5.04
C PRO A 69 36.18 -14.62 6.03
N GLY A 70 36.65 -13.44 5.63
CA GLY A 70 36.76 -12.25 6.48
C GLY A 70 35.44 -11.57 6.85
N ASP A 71 34.35 -11.83 6.13
CA ASP A 71 33.10 -11.05 6.24
C ASP A 71 31.96 -11.76 7.00
N GLN A 72 32.29 -12.68 7.91
CA GLN A 72 31.28 -13.46 8.65
C GLN A 72 30.29 -12.57 9.43
N ALA A 73 30.75 -11.47 10.02
CA ALA A 73 29.88 -10.55 10.74
C ALA A 73 28.85 -9.85 9.82
N LEU A 74 29.30 -9.38 8.66
CA LEU A 74 28.43 -8.74 7.66
C LEU A 74 27.43 -9.76 7.08
N ARG A 75 27.87 -10.99 6.84
CA ARG A 75 26.99 -12.08 6.40
C ARG A 75 25.88 -12.35 7.41
N THR A 76 26.21 -12.47 8.69
CA THR A 76 25.20 -12.67 9.76
C THR A 76 24.20 -11.51 9.79
N GLN A 77 24.66 -10.26 9.68
CA GLN A 77 23.78 -9.09 9.64
C GLN A 77 22.81 -9.12 8.45
N LEU A 78 23.30 -9.48 7.25
CA LEU A 78 22.47 -9.59 6.05
C LEU A 78 21.50 -10.77 6.12
N GLU A 79 21.90 -11.89 6.74
CA GLU A 79 21.01 -13.03 7.00
C GLU A 79 19.89 -12.64 7.97
N THR A 80 20.22 -11.93 9.07
CA THR A 80 19.22 -11.36 9.99
C THR A 80 18.27 -10.42 9.28
N ARG A 81 18.81 -9.46 8.49
CA ARG A 81 17.98 -8.52 7.72
C ARG A 81 17.05 -9.23 6.76
N LEU A 82 17.51 -10.31 6.13
CA LEU A 82 16.67 -11.11 5.24
C LEU A 82 15.51 -11.81 5.98
N GLN A 83 15.71 -12.22 7.24
CA GLN A 83 14.62 -12.77 8.07
C GLN A 83 13.63 -11.69 8.47
N GLU A 84 14.11 -10.50 8.86
CA GLU A 84 13.24 -9.35 9.15
C GLU A 84 12.37 -8.98 7.94
N LEU A 85 12.95 -8.94 6.73
CA LEU A 85 12.20 -8.64 5.52
C LEU A 85 11.17 -9.71 5.17
N LYS A 86 11.39 -10.98 5.53
CA LYS A 86 10.39 -12.04 5.37
C LYS A 86 9.22 -11.85 6.33
N ALA A 87 9.50 -11.61 7.61
CA ALA A 87 8.47 -11.35 8.62
C ALA A 87 7.64 -10.12 8.23
N LEU A 88 8.30 -9.01 7.85
CA LEU A 88 7.62 -7.80 7.38
C LEU A 88 6.77 -8.07 6.13
N ARG A 89 7.25 -8.91 5.21
CA ARG A 89 6.45 -9.28 4.03
C ARG A 89 5.19 -10.06 4.44
N GLU A 90 5.30 -10.99 5.38
CA GLU A 90 4.14 -11.76 5.87
C GLU A 90 3.10 -10.84 6.52
N GLU A 91 3.54 -9.89 7.34
CA GLU A 91 2.68 -8.86 7.93
C GLU A 91 1.97 -8.02 6.85
N LEU A 92 2.70 -7.58 5.83
CA LEU A 92 2.14 -6.78 4.74
C LEU A 92 1.16 -7.57 3.86
N GLU A 93 1.37 -8.87 3.65
CA GLU A 93 0.41 -9.72 2.91
C GLU A 93 -0.88 -9.92 3.73
N ALA A 94 -0.77 -10.07 5.05
CA ALA A 94 -1.94 -10.09 5.93
C ALA A 94 -2.69 -8.74 5.91
N GLU A 95 -1.97 -7.62 5.92
CA GLU A 95 -2.54 -6.27 5.76
C GLU A 95 -3.23 -6.14 4.39
N ARG A 96 -2.62 -6.65 3.32
CA ARG A 96 -3.20 -6.66 1.97
C ARG A 96 -4.51 -7.44 1.91
N GLU A 97 -4.59 -8.60 2.55
CA GLU A 97 -5.84 -9.37 2.62
C GLU A 97 -6.92 -8.68 3.45
N ALA A 98 -6.54 -8.00 4.53
CA ALA A 98 -7.47 -7.20 5.32
C ALA A 98 -8.04 -6.01 4.53
N THR A 99 -7.18 -5.28 3.82
CA THR A 99 -7.59 -4.14 2.99
C THR A 99 -8.42 -4.54 1.78
N PHE A 100 -8.14 -5.70 1.19
CA PHE A 100 -8.99 -6.30 0.16
C PHE A 100 -10.38 -6.64 0.70
N ARG A 101 -10.47 -7.29 1.87
CA ARG A 101 -11.76 -7.60 2.51
C ARG A 101 -12.57 -6.34 2.81
N GLU A 102 -11.93 -5.32 3.34
CA GLU A 102 -12.53 -4.01 3.58
C GLU A 102 -13.13 -3.41 2.30
N ARG A 103 -12.41 -3.46 1.16
CA ARG A 103 -12.96 -3.03 -0.13
C ARG A 103 -14.17 -3.87 -0.54
N MET A 104 -14.13 -5.18 -0.37
CA MET A 104 -15.25 -6.06 -0.70
C MET A 104 -16.50 -5.69 0.11
N GLU A 105 -16.35 -5.37 1.39
CA GLU A 105 -17.44 -4.87 2.24
C GLU A 105 -17.99 -3.52 1.75
N LEU A 106 -17.12 -2.57 1.38
CA LEU A 106 -17.50 -1.27 0.79
C LEU A 106 -18.27 -1.42 -0.53
N LEU A 107 -17.96 -2.47 -1.29
CA LEU A 107 -18.65 -2.83 -2.53
C LEU A 107 -19.95 -3.62 -2.28
N GLY A 108 -20.22 -4.02 -1.04
CA GLY A 108 -21.45 -4.73 -0.63
C GLY A 108 -21.34 -6.25 -0.71
N HIS A 109 -20.14 -6.80 -0.91
CA HIS A 109 -19.88 -8.23 -0.83
C HIS A 109 -19.65 -8.64 0.63
N ARG A 110 -20.26 -9.74 1.08
CA ARG A 110 -20.16 -10.31 2.43
C ARG A 110 -19.87 -11.80 2.37
#